data_AF-A0A927GMW0-F1
#
_entry.id   AF-A0A927GMW0-F1
#
_cell.length_a   1.000
_cell.length_b   1.000
_cell.length_c   1.000
_cell.angle_alpha   90.00
_cell.angle_beta   90.00
_cell.angle_gamma   90.00
#
_symmetry.space_group_name_H-M   'P 1'
#
loop_
_entity.id
_entity.type
_entity.pdbx_description
1 polymer ?
#
loop_
_entity_poly.entity_id
_entity_poly.type
_entity_poly.pdbx_seq_one_letter_code
_entity_poly.pdbx_strand_id
1 'polypeptide(L)'
;MEQAEGASNACGPRVGDFRTEPAETALKPGDTCLVGIPATVVHVQAVHRFDSPLVTGMLPRPASYLEVLQQGSTHDPSLEDQGYTIDPAGGEPIHTELVFRPYAFLELGDEVADRDGRAWRFDAAWNWRPFDGEQSGTPAWPLKLITRQDEPTPKEAEEVARATAVGNHLDELERWSALTHARPATHQQ
;
A
#
# COMPACT_ATOMS: atom_id res chain seq x y z
N MET A 1 30.24 -37.24 -11.44
CA MET A 1 31.16 -36.10 -11.50
C MET A 1 30.36 -34.96 -12.11
N GLU A 2 30.08 -33.99 -11.26
CA GLU A 2 29.22 -32.80 -11.38
C GLU A 2 28.89 -32.31 -12.79
N GLN A 3 27.58 -32.16 -13.06
CA GLN A 3 27.09 -31.20 -14.03
C GLN A 3 26.76 -29.90 -13.31
N ALA A 4 27.21 -28.80 -13.92
CA ALA A 4 27.11 -27.45 -13.43
C ALA A 4 25.67 -26.92 -13.42
N GLU A 5 25.18 -26.53 -12.25
CA GLU A 5 24.01 -25.66 -12.11
C GLU A 5 24.46 -24.19 -12.15
N GLY A 6 24.24 -23.57 -13.30
CA GLY A 6 24.29 -22.12 -13.43
C GLY A 6 23.04 -21.51 -12.81
N ALA A 7 23.09 -21.20 -11.51
CA ALA A 7 22.15 -20.27 -10.90
C ALA A 7 22.64 -18.84 -11.17
N SER A 8 22.08 -18.22 -12.20
CA SER A 8 22.18 -16.79 -12.43
C SER A 8 21.46 -16.06 -11.29
N ASN A 9 22.19 -15.78 -10.20
CA ASN A 9 21.78 -14.85 -9.15
C ASN A 9 21.75 -13.44 -9.72
N ALA A 10 20.69 -13.12 -10.47
CA ALA A 10 20.30 -11.74 -10.72
C ALA A 10 19.66 -11.21 -9.44
N CYS A 11 20.50 -10.73 -8.52
CA CYS A 11 20.08 -9.95 -7.36
C CYS A 11 19.57 -8.60 -7.87
N GLY A 12 18.26 -8.52 -8.13
CA GLY A 12 17.59 -7.24 -8.32
C GLY A 12 17.52 -6.46 -7.00
N PRO A 13 17.45 -5.13 -7.04
CA PRO A 13 17.46 -4.30 -5.83
C PRO A 13 16.18 -4.54 -4.99
N ARG A 14 16.33 -4.75 -3.67
CA ARG A 14 15.23 -4.92 -2.71
C ARG A 14 14.92 -3.58 -2.04
N VAL A 15 13.66 -3.31 -1.69
CA VAL A 15 13.40 -2.24 -0.68
C VAL A 15 13.92 -2.78 0.63
N GLY A 16 14.71 -1.96 1.34
CA GLY A 16 15.47 -2.39 2.50
C GLY A 16 16.94 -2.68 2.22
N ASP A 17 17.44 -2.48 0.99
CA ASP A 17 18.88 -2.51 0.74
C ASP A 17 19.52 -1.24 1.29
N PHE A 18 19.86 -1.29 2.58
CA PHE A 18 20.80 -0.38 3.20
C PHE A 18 21.96 -0.14 2.25
N ARG A 19 22.14 1.12 1.85
CA ARG A 19 23.25 1.52 1.00
C ARG A 19 24.39 2.00 1.85
N THR A 20 25.59 1.69 1.38
CA THR A 20 26.82 2.19 1.97
C THR A 20 27.31 3.41 1.20
N GLU A 21 27.82 4.40 1.92
CA GLU A 21 28.59 5.49 1.35
C GLU A 21 29.98 5.54 2.01
N PRO A 22 31.07 5.27 1.27
CA PRO A 22 31.11 4.89 -0.15
C PRO A 22 30.55 3.47 -0.40
N ALA A 23 30.20 3.18 -1.65
CA ALA A 23 29.62 1.90 -2.06
C ALA A 23 30.47 0.70 -1.63
N GLU A 24 29.84 -0.43 -1.37
CA GLU A 24 30.46 -1.60 -0.74
C GLU A 24 31.61 -2.19 -1.56
N THR A 25 31.54 -2.02 -2.87
CA THR A 25 32.59 -2.43 -3.82
C THR A 25 33.88 -1.61 -3.72
N ALA A 26 33.83 -0.43 -3.08
CA ALA A 26 34.98 0.45 -2.88
C ALA A 26 35.57 0.35 -1.46
N LEU A 27 34.90 -0.35 -0.53
CA LEU A 27 35.33 -0.46 0.86
C LEU A 27 36.46 -1.48 1.05
N LYS A 28 37.38 -1.17 1.96
CA LYS A 28 38.45 -2.06 2.44
C LYS A 28 38.34 -2.28 3.95
N PRO A 29 38.95 -3.37 4.48
CA PRO A 29 39.00 -3.59 5.92
C PRO A 29 39.60 -2.39 6.66
N GLY A 30 38.86 -1.84 7.63
CA GLY A 30 39.25 -0.66 8.41
C GLY A 30 38.67 0.66 7.89
N ASP A 31 38.01 0.66 6.74
CA ASP A 31 37.32 1.84 6.24
C ASP A 31 36.05 2.13 7.04
N THR A 32 35.71 3.41 7.17
CA THR A 32 34.42 3.86 7.72
C THR A 32 33.45 4.08 6.57
N CYS A 33 32.21 3.63 6.73
CA CYS A 33 31.12 3.92 5.80
C CYS A 33 29.88 4.41 6.54
N LEU A 34 29.07 5.22 5.86
CA LEU A 34 27.70 5.52 6.28
C LEU A 34 26.79 4.41 5.76
N VAL A 35 25.84 3.97 6.58
CA VAL A 35 24.84 2.96 6.21
C VAL A 35 23.47 3.59 6.37
N GLY A 36 22.66 3.60 5.33
CA GLY A 36 21.35 4.21 5.39
C GLY A 36 20.42 3.78 4.26
N ILE A 37 19.16 4.16 4.38
CA ILE A 37 18.17 3.96 3.34
C ILE A 37 18.03 5.31 2.62
N PRO A 38 18.34 5.42 1.32
CA PRO A 38 18.09 6.65 0.59
C PRO A 38 16.59 6.95 0.55
N ALA A 39 16.21 8.20 0.29
CA ALA A 39 14.80 8.54 0.07
C ALA A 39 14.20 7.61 -1.01
N THR A 40 13.21 6.82 -0.62
CA THR A 40 12.66 5.73 -1.43
C THR A 40 11.13 5.81 -1.40
N VAL A 41 10.51 5.77 -2.57
CA VAL A 41 9.05 5.65 -2.70
C VAL A 41 8.67 4.18 -2.68
N VAL A 42 7.72 3.84 -1.82
CA VAL A 42 7.14 2.49 -1.70
C VAL A 42 5.62 2.59 -1.75
N HIS A 43 4.94 1.49 -2.04
CA HIS A 43 3.50 1.40 -1.88
C HIS A 43 3.12 0.29 -0.92
N VAL A 44 2.14 0.59 -0.08
CA VAL A 44 1.60 -0.35 0.91
C VAL A 44 0.79 -1.42 0.20
N GLN A 45 1.17 -2.67 0.42
CA GLN A 45 0.44 -3.86 -0.02
C GLN A 45 -0.57 -4.28 1.05
N ALA A 46 -0.12 -4.33 2.32
CA ALA A 46 -0.95 -4.71 3.44
C ALA A 46 -0.62 -3.90 4.70
N VAL A 47 -1.64 -3.72 5.54
CA VAL A 47 -1.49 -3.13 6.88
C VAL A 47 -1.95 -4.16 7.89
N HIS A 48 -1.02 -4.67 8.68
CA HIS A 48 -1.32 -5.56 9.79
C HIS A 48 -1.50 -4.72 11.05
N ARG A 49 -2.65 -4.82 11.69
CA ARG A 49 -2.90 -4.21 13.00
C ARG A 49 -3.01 -5.31 14.03
N PHE A 50 -2.39 -5.10 15.19
CA PHE A 50 -2.40 -6.06 16.28
C PHE A 50 -3.26 -5.50 17.42
N ASP A 51 -4.29 -6.24 17.82
CA ASP A 51 -5.18 -5.86 18.94
C ASP A 51 -4.41 -5.70 20.25
N SER A 52 -3.31 -6.44 20.41
CA SER A 52 -2.32 -6.23 21.45
C SER A 52 -0.95 -6.11 20.82
N PRO A 53 -0.13 -5.11 21.19
CA PRO A 53 1.20 -4.95 20.62
C PRO A 53 2.06 -6.22 20.76
N LEU A 54 2.77 -6.57 19.69
CA LEU A 54 3.56 -7.80 19.62
C LEU A 54 4.69 -7.80 20.65
N VAL A 55 4.90 -8.95 21.29
CA VAL A 55 6.04 -9.17 22.20
C VAL A 55 7.21 -9.71 21.38
N THR A 56 8.01 -8.81 20.81
CA THR A 56 9.15 -9.13 19.95
C THR A 56 10.49 -9.19 20.70
N GLY A 57 10.50 -8.84 21.98
CA GLY A 57 11.71 -8.65 22.77
C GLY A 57 12.38 -7.28 22.58
N MET A 58 11.90 -6.47 21.63
CA MET A 58 12.35 -5.10 21.37
C MET A 58 11.25 -4.09 21.77
N LEU A 59 11.67 -2.85 22.09
CA LEU A 59 10.76 -1.75 22.37
C LEU A 59 11.00 -0.59 21.39
N PRO A 60 9.95 0.17 21.03
CA PRO A 60 8.55 -0.02 21.45
C PRO A 60 7.93 -1.28 20.85
N ARG A 61 6.86 -1.79 21.48
CA ARG A 61 6.19 -2.99 20.98
C ARG A 61 5.39 -2.62 19.72
N PRO A 62 5.55 -3.35 18.61
CA PRO A 62 4.82 -3.05 17.38
C PRO A 62 3.31 -3.18 17.57
N ALA A 63 2.56 -2.11 17.32
CA ALA A 63 1.09 -2.14 17.26
C ALA A 63 0.57 -2.42 15.84
N SER A 64 1.44 -2.24 14.84
CA SER A 64 1.13 -2.51 13.44
C SER A 64 2.38 -2.75 12.62
N TYR A 65 2.21 -3.42 11.48
CA TYR A 65 3.22 -3.51 10.44
C TYR A 65 2.68 -3.07 9.09
N LEU A 66 3.53 -2.39 8.33
CA LEU A 66 3.29 -2.07 6.93
C LEU A 66 4.08 -3.04 6.07
N GLU A 67 3.39 -3.83 5.26
CA GLU A 67 4.02 -4.58 4.18
C GLU A 67 4.04 -3.69 2.94
N VAL A 68 5.24 -3.44 2.41
CA VAL A 68 5.47 -2.49 1.33
C VAL A 68 6.22 -3.11 0.15
N LEU A 69 5.94 -2.60 -1.04
CA LEU A 69 6.61 -2.96 -2.28
C LEU A 69 7.37 -1.76 -2.86
N GLN A 70 8.48 -2.04 -3.54
CA GLN A 70 9.26 -1.06 -4.31
C GLN A 70 8.39 -0.42 -5.39
N GLN A 71 8.70 0.84 -5.70
CA GLN A 71 8.22 1.45 -6.94
C GLN A 71 8.58 0.56 -8.14
N GLY A 72 7.62 0.28 -9.01
CA GLY A 72 7.74 -0.60 -10.18
C GLY A 72 7.35 -2.05 -9.90
N SER A 73 7.16 -2.45 -8.65
CA SER A 73 6.74 -3.81 -8.30
C SER A 73 5.22 -3.92 -8.24
N THR A 74 4.63 -4.87 -8.99
CA THR A 74 3.20 -5.20 -8.84
C THR A 74 3.08 -6.43 -7.93
N HIS A 75 2.09 -6.41 -7.03
CA HIS A 75 1.87 -7.53 -6.12
C HIS A 75 1.55 -8.81 -6.90
N ASP A 76 2.29 -9.88 -6.63
CA ASP A 76 2.07 -11.22 -7.16
C ASP A 76 1.59 -12.13 -6.01
N PRO A 77 0.32 -12.56 -6.02
CA PRO A 77 -0.24 -13.37 -4.95
C PRO A 77 0.36 -14.79 -4.88
N SER A 78 1.14 -15.21 -5.88
CA SER A 78 1.83 -16.51 -5.87
C SER A 78 3.16 -16.49 -5.12
N LEU A 79 3.67 -15.29 -4.77
CA LEU A 79 4.91 -15.13 -4.02
C LEU A 79 4.60 -14.91 -2.53
N GLU A 80 5.15 -15.77 -1.68
CA GLU A 80 4.96 -15.68 -0.22
C GLU A 80 5.68 -14.46 0.37
N ASP A 81 6.87 -14.13 -0.13
CA ASP A 81 7.73 -13.04 0.37
C ASP A 81 8.16 -12.10 -0.76
N GLN A 82 7.25 -11.21 -1.19
CA GLN A 82 7.55 -10.19 -2.20
C GLN A 82 7.87 -8.82 -1.57
N GLY A 83 7.22 -8.51 -0.46
CA GLY A 83 7.30 -7.22 0.23
C GLY A 83 8.39 -7.13 1.28
N TYR A 84 8.54 -5.92 1.83
CA TYR A 84 9.33 -5.63 3.02
C TYR A 84 8.42 -5.14 4.14
N THR A 85 8.76 -5.44 5.39
CA THR A 85 7.97 -5.04 6.55
C THR A 85 8.60 -3.87 7.27
N ILE A 86 7.84 -2.79 7.43
CA ILE A 86 8.22 -1.62 8.24
C ILE A 86 7.36 -1.60 9.50
N ASP A 87 8.00 -1.42 10.66
CA ASP A 87 7.33 -0.96 11.89
C ASP A 87 7.34 0.57 11.93
N PRO A 88 6.21 1.26 11.73
CA PRO A 88 6.17 2.72 11.76
C PRO A 88 6.49 3.30 13.15
N ALA A 89 6.28 2.52 14.21
CA ALA A 89 6.60 2.91 15.58
C ALA A 89 8.00 2.43 16.00
N GLY A 90 8.72 1.73 15.12
CA GLY A 90 10.04 1.17 15.39
C GLY A 90 11.05 2.21 15.83
N GLY A 91 12.10 1.76 16.53
CA GLY A 91 13.19 2.62 17.00
C GLY A 91 14.20 2.99 15.91
N GLU A 92 14.03 2.48 14.69
CA GLU A 92 14.87 2.77 13.55
C GLU A 92 14.76 4.26 13.18
N PRO A 93 15.87 4.92 12.80
CA PRO A 93 15.86 6.32 12.40
C PRO A 93 15.31 6.50 10.96
N ILE A 94 14.11 5.97 10.71
CA ILE A 94 13.41 6.05 9.42
C ILE A 94 12.29 7.07 9.56
N HIS A 95 12.28 8.05 8.66
CA HIS A 95 11.16 8.97 8.53
C HIS A 95 10.26 8.52 7.38
N THR A 96 8.95 8.46 7.62
CA THR A 96 7.95 8.09 6.62
C THR A 96 6.94 9.21 6.43
N GLU A 97 6.57 9.48 5.18
CA GLU A 97 5.56 10.47 4.80
C GLU A 97 4.57 9.83 3.82
N LEU A 98 3.27 10.10 4.02
CA LEU A 98 2.23 9.65 3.10
C LEU A 98 2.18 10.56 1.86
N VAL A 99 2.64 10.05 0.73
CA VAL A 99 2.60 10.79 -0.55
C VAL A 99 1.20 10.79 -1.16
N PHE A 100 0.52 9.65 -1.14
CA PHE A 100 -0.80 9.50 -1.74
C PHE A 100 -1.56 8.31 -1.15
N ARG A 101 -2.84 8.52 -0.82
CA ARG A 101 -3.80 7.47 -0.47
C ARG A 101 -4.92 7.49 -1.49
N PRO A 102 -5.06 6.47 -2.34
CA PRO A 102 -6.22 6.34 -3.22
C PRO A 102 -7.52 6.41 -2.40
N TYR A 103 -8.50 7.15 -2.90
CA TYR A 103 -9.79 7.32 -2.21
C TYR A 103 -9.65 7.84 -0.78
N ALA A 104 -8.78 8.83 -0.55
CA ALA A 104 -8.51 9.39 0.78
C ALA A 104 -9.77 9.88 1.53
N PHE A 105 -10.85 10.18 0.80
CA PHE A 105 -12.15 10.60 1.33
C PHE A 105 -13.04 9.46 1.86
N LEU A 106 -12.62 8.19 1.72
CA LEU A 106 -13.36 7.02 2.22
C LEU A 106 -12.62 6.29 3.34
N GLU A 107 -13.39 5.64 4.20
CA GLU A 107 -12.94 4.70 5.22
C GLU A 107 -13.30 3.27 4.84
N LEU A 108 -12.52 2.29 5.31
CA LEU A 108 -12.82 0.88 5.06
C LEU A 108 -14.17 0.54 5.68
N GLY A 109 -15.04 -0.09 4.88
CA GLY A 109 -16.40 -0.42 5.27
C GLY A 109 -17.44 0.65 4.95
N ASP A 110 -17.05 1.84 4.48
CA ASP A 110 -18.01 2.85 4.00
C ASP A 110 -18.94 2.23 2.95
N GLU A 111 -20.24 2.46 3.10
CA GLU A 111 -21.23 2.13 2.08
C GLU A 111 -21.64 3.40 1.34
N VAL A 112 -21.68 3.33 0.02
CA VAL A 112 -21.96 4.47 -0.85
C VAL A 112 -23.01 4.09 -1.89
N ALA A 113 -23.84 5.06 -2.25
CA ALA A 113 -24.65 5.01 -3.47
C ALA A 113 -23.87 5.71 -4.58
N ASP A 114 -23.83 5.09 -5.74
CA ASP A 114 -23.26 5.69 -6.94
C ASP A 114 -24.27 6.59 -7.66
N ARG A 115 -23.84 7.24 -8.74
CA ARG A 115 -24.69 8.14 -9.54
C ARG A 115 -25.94 7.46 -10.10
N ASP A 116 -25.86 6.16 -10.38
CA ASP A 116 -26.95 5.37 -10.94
C ASP A 116 -27.87 4.81 -9.84
N GLY A 117 -27.59 5.14 -8.57
CA GLY A 117 -28.35 4.73 -7.39
C GLY A 117 -27.99 3.33 -6.90
N ARG A 118 -26.96 2.70 -7.46
CA ARG A 118 -26.49 1.37 -7.04
C ARG A 118 -25.66 1.50 -5.77
N ALA A 119 -25.84 0.58 -4.83
CA ALA A 119 -25.14 0.58 -3.55
C ALA A 119 -23.89 -0.29 -3.58
N TRP A 120 -22.82 0.22 -2.96
CA TRP A 120 -21.49 -0.39 -2.92
C TRP A 120 -20.88 -0.26 -1.53
N ARG A 121 -20.02 -1.21 -1.16
CA ARG A 121 -19.15 -1.13 0.01
C ARG A 121 -17.70 -0.99 -0.44
N PHE A 122 -16.98 -0.07 0.21
CA PHE A 122 -15.55 0.15 0.01
C PHE A 122 -14.74 -0.78 0.93
N ASP A 123 -14.22 -1.89 0.40
CA ASP A 123 -13.48 -2.88 1.20
C ASP A 123 -11.98 -2.57 1.27
N ALA A 124 -11.41 -2.01 0.20
CA ALA A 124 -10.02 -1.52 0.13
C ALA A 124 -9.84 -0.67 -1.13
N ALA A 125 -8.67 -0.04 -1.29
CA ALA A 125 -8.30 0.57 -2.56
C ALA A 125 -8.43 -0.48 -3.69
N TRP A 126 -9.18 -0.14 -4.74
CA TRP A 126 -9.46 -1.01 -5.89
C TRP A 126 -10.34 -2.24 -5.61
N ASN A 127 -10.83 -2.40 -4.37
CA ASN A 127 -11.71 -3.49 -3.98
C ASN A 127 -13.08 -2.94 -3.57
N TRP A 128 -14.05 -3.10 -4.48
CA TRP A 128 -15.42 -2.62 -4.35
C TRP A 128 -16.38 -3.78 -4.35
N ARG A 129 -17.34 -3.78 -3.43
CA ARG A 129 -18.35 -4.83 -3.32
C ARG A 129 -19.76 -4.26 -3.50
N PRO A 130 -20.47 -4.58 -4.57
CA PRO A 130 -21.85 -4.15 -4.73
C PRO A 130 -22.81 -5.01 -3.90
N PHE A 131 -23.93 -4.42 -3.50
CA PHE A 131 -24.94 -5.10 -2.67
C PHE A 131 -25.94 -5.95 -3.45
N ASP A 132 -26.01 -5.78 -4.77
CA ASP A 132 -26.93 -6.53 -5.65
C ASP A 132 -26.38 -7.89 -6.11
N GLY A 133 -25.15 -8.23 -5.72
CA GLY A 133 -24.52 -9.53 -6.01
C GLY A 133 -23.83 -9.62 -7.38
N GLU A 134 -23.88 -8.59 -8.21
CA GLU A 134 -23.11 -8.55 -9.47
C GLU A 134 -21.63 -8.23 -9.20
N GLN A 135 -20.72 -9.17 -9.40
CA GLN A 135 -19.35 -9.06 -8.89
C GLN A 135 -18.44 -8.00 -9.55
N SER A 136 -18.76 -7.49 -10.74
CA SER A 136 -17.81 -6.69 -11.52
C SER A 136 -18.11 -5.20 -11.49
N GLY A 137 -17.05 -4.40 -11.27
CA GLY A 137 -17.02 -2.99 -11.62
C GLY A 137 -16.55 -2.09 -10.49
N THR A 138 -16.74 -0.79 -10.72
CA THR A 138 -16.49 0.27 -9.76
C THR A 138 -17.67 1.24 -9.78
N PRO A 139 -18.04 1.86 -8.65
CA PRO A 139 -19.19 2.76 -8.61
C PRO A 139 -19.06 3.96 -9.55
N ALA A 140 -20.16 4.37 -10.17
CA ALA A 140 -20.16 5.60 -10.98
C ALA A 140 -20.13 6.86 -10.10
N TRP A 141 -19.21 7.78 -10.36
CA TRP A 141 -19.16 9.06 -9.64
C TRP A 141 -20.25 10.05 -10.11
N PRO A 142 -20.74 10.94 -9.24
CA PRO A 142 -20.34 11.15 -7.84
C PRO A 142 -20.89 10.08 -6.89
N LEU A 143 -20.24 9.95 -5.74
CA LEU A 143 -20.64 9.03 -4.67
C LEU A 143 -21.42 9.78 -3.60
N LYS A 144 -22.42 9.10 -3.03
CA LYS A 144 -23.16 9.55 -1.86
C LYS A 144 -22.92 8.58 -0.71
N LEU A 145 -22.35 9.05 0.40
CA LEU A 145 -22.15 8.26 1.60
C LEU A 145 -23.50 7.84 2.20
N ILE A 146 -23.68 6.53 2.41
CA ILE A 146 -24.86 5.92 3.03
C ILE A 146 -24.56 5.62 4.50
N THR A 147 -23.45 4.91 4.77
CA THR A 147 -23.04 4.54 6.12
C THR A 147 -21.54 4.76 6.32
N ARG A 148 -21.20 5.17 7.54
CA ARG A 148 -19.84 5.21 8.07
C ARG A 148 -19.93 4.95 9.57
N GLN A 149 -19.39 3.82 10.02
CA GLN A 149 -19.42 3.42 11.43
C GLN A 149 -20.82 3.60 12.06
N ASP A 150 -21.89 3.23 11.30
CA ASP A 150 -23.31 3.61 11.49
C ASP A 150 -23.76 4.79 10.60
N GLU A 151 -24.28 5.87 11.19
CA GLU A 151 -24.87 7.00 10.46
C GLU A 151 -23.82 8.09 10.16
N PRO A 152 -23.63 8.48 8.89
CA PRO A 152 -22.65 9.49 8.53
C PRO A 152 -23.13 10.87 8.96
N THR A 153 -22.21 11.70 9.46
CA THR A 153 -22.50 13.10 9.71
C THR A 153 -22.72 13.86 8.39
N PRO A 154 -23.47 14.97 8.38
CA PRO A 154 -23.65 15.78 7.17
C PRO A 154 -22.33 16.26 6.56
N LYS A 155 -21.33 16.53 7.40
CA LYS A 155 -20.00 16.95 6.98
C LYS A 155 -19.27 15.85 6.21
N GLU A 156 -19.30 14.61 6.70
CA GLU A 156 -18.66 13.47 6.03
C GLU A 156 -19.33 13.18 4.68
N ALA A 157 -20.66 13.22 4.64
CA ALA A 157 -21.40 13.05 3.40
C ALA A 157 -21.06 14.15 2.36
N GLU A 158 -20.93 15.40 2.81
CA GLU A 158 -20.53 16.51 1.94
C GLU A 158 -19.07 16.39 1.47
N GLU A 159 -18.16 15.92 2.33
CA GLU A 159 -16.76 15.67 1.96
C GLU A 159 -16.65 14.62 0.84
N VAL A 160 -17.36 13.50 0.96
CA VAL A 160 -17.40 12.45 -0.09
C VAL A 160 -18.02 12.98 -1.38
N ALA A 161 -19.17 13.67 -1.28
CA ALA A 161 -19.86 14.23 -2.44
C ALA A 161 -18.99 15.26 -3.17
N ARG A 162 -18.31 16.15 -2.43
CA ARG A 162 -17.40 17.16 -3.00
C ARG A 162 -16.17 16.52 -3.64
N ALA A 163 -15.58 15.51 -3.00
CA ALA A 163 -14.39 14.84 -3.52
C ALA A 163 -14.66 14.07 -4.82
N THR A 164 -15.89 13.58 -4.99
CA THR A 164 -16.29 12.78 -6.15
C THR A 164 -17.15 13.55 -7.16
N ALA A 165 -17.37 14.84 -6.95
CA ALA A 165 -18.11 15.70 -7.87
C ALA A 165 -17.43 15.81 -9.24
N VAL A 166 -16.11 15.61 -9.29
CA VAL A 166 -15.29 15.62 -10.50
C VAL A 166 -14.39 14.40 -10.52
N GLY A 167 -14.05 13.96 -11.74
CA GLY A 167 -13.17 12.82 -11.96
C GLY A 167 -13.87 11.47 -11.84
N ASN A 168 -13.06 10.41 -11.73
CA ASN A 168 -13.52 9.02 -11.66
C ASN A 168 -12.43 8.09 -11.10
N HIS A 169 -12.73 6.79 -11.05
CA HIS A 169 -11.81 5.74 -10.61
C HIS A 169 -10.53 5.61 -11.44
N LEU A 170 -10.60 5.85 -12.76
CA LEU A 170 -9.44 5.82 -13.63
C LEU A 170 -8.47 6.96 -13.27
N ASP A 171 -8.97 8.14 -12.90
CA ASP A 171 -8.11 9.26 -12.50
C ASP A 171 -7.37 8.99 -11.17
N GLU A 172 -7.99 8.29 -10.23
CA GLU A 172 -7.32 7.78 -9.01
C GLU A 172 -6.26 6.74 -9.37
N LEU A 173 -6.58 5.81 -10.28
CA LEU A 173 -5.67 4.75 -10.74
C LEU A 173 -4.46 5.32 -11.47
N GLU A 174 -4.65 6.30 -12.34
CA GLU A 174 -3.59 6.96 -13.09
C GLU A 174 -2.65 7.71 -12.15
N ARG A 175 -3.17 8.47 -11.19
CA ARG A 175 -2.36 9.14 -10.16
C ARG A 175 -1.56 8.15 -9.33
N TRP A 176 -2.19 7.07 -8.88
CA TRP A 176 -1.50 6.01 -8.14
C TRP A 176 -0.40 5.37 -9.01
N SER A 177 -0.72 4.97 -10.24
CA SER A 177 0.22 4.29 -11.14
C SER A 177 1.38 5.19 -11.56
N ALA A 178 1.16 6.49 -11.70
CA ALA A 178 2.22 7.46 -11.97
C ALA A 178 3.20 7.60 -10.80
N LEU A 179 2.73 7.45 -9.56
CA LEU A 179 3.57 7.48 -8.37
C LEU A 179 4.27 6.14 -8.11
N THR A 180 3.59 5.02 -8.35
CA THR A 180 4.11 3.68 -8.02
C THR A 180 4.82 3.01 -9.17
N HIS A 181 4.65 3.48 -10.41
CA HIS A 181 5.09 2.78 -11.63
C HIS A 181 4.61 1.31 -11.70
N ALA A 182 3.55 0.99 -10.97
CA ALA A 182 2.99 -0.36 -10.83
C ALA A 182 1.52 -0.36 -11.27
N ARG A 183 0.90 -1.54 -11.23
CA ARG A 183 -0.55 -1.70 -11.33
C ARG A 183 -1.09 -2.33 -10.05
N PRO A 184 -2.35 -2.05 -9.66
CA PRO A 184 -2.99 -2.83 -8.62
C PRO A 184 -3.04 -4.30 -9.04
N ALA A 185 -2.87 -5.21 -8.09
CA ALA A 185 -3.18 -6.60 -8.33
C ALA A 185 -4.67 -6.69 -8.69
N THR A 186 -4.98 -7.27 -9.85
CA THR A 186 -6.34 -7.68 -10.15
C THR A 186 -6.66 -8.83 -9.21
N HIS A 187 -7.49 -8.59 -8.18
CA HIS A 187 -8.08 -9.68 -7.43
C HIS A 187 -8.96 -10.50 -8.39
N GLN A 188 -8.45 -11.60 -8.91
CA GLN A 188 -9.31 -12.69 -9.34
C GLN A 188 -9.84 -13.34 -8.06
N GLN A 189 -11.08 -13.04 -7.71
CA GLN A 189 -11.87 -13.86 -6.80
C GLN A 189 -13.26 -14.04 -7.40
#